data_AF-A0A349XRW9-F1
#
_entry.id   AF-A0A349XRW9-F1
#
_cell.length_a   1.000
_cell.length_b   1.000
_cell.length_c   1.000
_cell.angle_alpha   90.00
_cell.angle_beta   90.00
_cell.angle_gamma   90.00
#
_symmetry.space_group_name_H-M   'P 1'
#
loop_
_entity.id
_entity.type
_entity.pdbx_description
1 polymer ?
#
loop_
_entity_poly.entity_id
_entity_poly.type
_entity_poly.pdbx_seq_one_letter_code
_entity_poly.pdbx_strand_id
1 'polypeptide(L)'
;LAKMDKTLTVTQAPIVVDFNPVADRLRFMTGTTNHRVHPDTGAETVDGVLAFEDGDMHKGETPNIVAAAYTNSIGKPEKTAMYNIDATIGALIQQTKPNDGTLKAIGKLGFKDKPATYAFDIQGTEAGKNTAYLAANKMLYTVNLDTGNATEVGAITRTDKEVRDIAVLPEM
;
A
#
# COMPACT_ATOMS: atom_id res chain seq x y z
N LEU A 1 -12.01 -18.11 15.84
CA LEU A 1 -11.00 -17.04 15.63
C LEU A 1 -9.85 -17.66 14.86
N ALA A 2 -9.61 -17.22 13.63
CA ALA A 2 -8.41 -17.60 12.87
C ALA A 2 -7.16 -17.14 13.62
N LYS A 3 -6.07 -17.91 13.53
CA LYS A 3 -4.76 -17.57 14.10
C LYS A 3 -3.72 -17.80 13.02
N MET A 4 -2.70 -16.94 12.99
CA MET A 4 -1.54 -17.16 12.13
C MET A 4 -0.93 -18.55 12.39
N ASP A 5 -0.60 -19.26 11.32
CA ASP A 5 0.07 -20.57 11.40
C ASP A 5 1.51 -20.46 11.91
N LYS A 6 2.15 -19.31 11.66
CA LYS A 6 3.50 -18.95 12.10
C LYS A 6 3.59 -17.47 12.46
N THR A 7 4.57 -17.12 13.29
CA THR A 7 4.92 -15.72 13.52
C THR A 7 5.56 -15.14 12.26
N LEU A 8 5.06 -14.01 11.77
CA LEU A 8 5.66 -13.29 10.66
C LEU A 8 6.89 -12.53 11.14
N THR A 9 7.97 -12.63 10.37
CA THR A 9 9.18 -11.85 10.63
C THR A 9 8.86 -10.37 10.41
N VAL A 10 9.10 -9.55 11.43
CA VAL A 10 9.01 -8.10 11.35
C VAL A 10 10.40 -7.50 11.31
N THR A 11 10.61 -6.51 10.45
CA THR A 11 11.83 -5.70 10.45
C THR A 11 11.61 -4.43 11.27
N GLN A 12 12.59 -3.53 11.31
CA GLN A 12 12.39 -2.19 11.86
C GLN A 12 11.61 -1.25 10.92
N ALA A 13 11.33 -1.69 9.69
CA ALA A 13 10.52 -0.93 8.74
C ALA A 13 9.02 -0.99 9.09
N PRO A 14 8.21 -0.02 8.61
CA PRO A 14 6.77 -0.04 8.80
C PRO A 14 6.13 -1.37 8.38
N ILE A 15 5.07 -1.73 9.09
CA ILE A 15 4.23 -2.87 8.75
C ILE A 15 3.12 -2.34 7.86
N VAL A 16 2.92 -3.01 6.72
CA VAL A 16 1.85 -2.72 5.78
C VAL A 16 0.92 -3.92 5.72
N VAL A 17 -0.38 -3.67 5.88
CA VAL A 17 -1.42 -4.69 5.77
C VAL A 17 -2.53 -4.17 4.88
N ASP A 18 -2.94 -4.97 3.91
CA ASP A 18 -4.15 -4.72 3.12
C ASP A 18 -4.73 -6.04 2.61
N PHE A 19 -5.92 -6.02 2.00
CA PHE A 19 -6.63 -7.19 1.53
C PHE A 19 -6.85 -7.13 0.02
N ASN A 20 -6.52 -8.22 -0.67
CA ASN A 20 -6.87 -8.40 -2.07
C ASN A 20 -8.15 -9.25 -2.17
N PRO A 21 -9.31 -8.67 -2.51
CA PRO A 21 -10.57 -9.41 -2.59
C PRO A 21 -10.65 -10.41 -3.76
N VAL A 22 -9.83 -10.26 -4.80
CA VAL A 22 -9.76 -11.25 -5.90
C VAL A 22 -9.03 -12.50 -5.45
N ALA A 23 -7.89 -12.30 -4.78
CA ALA A 23 -7.08 -13.41 -4.28
C ALA A 23 -7.67 -14.02 -3.01
N ASP A 24 -8.56 -13.29 -2.33
CA ASP A 24 -9.05 -13.60 -0.99
C ASP A 24 -7.89 -13.76 0.01
N ARG A 25 -6.90 -12.87 -0.07
CA ARG A 25 -5.68 -12.92 0.76
C ARG A 25 -5.37 -11.57 1.36
N LEU A 26 -4.96 -11.60 2.62
CA LEU A 26 -4.25 -10.48 3.23
C LEU A 26 -2.85 -10.41 2.63
N ARG A 27 -2.42 -9.20 2.34
CA ARG A 27 -1.05 -8.82 2.04
C ARG A 27 -0.43 -8.31 3.33
N PHE A 28 0.74 -8.82 3.68
CA PHE A 28 1.52 -8.33 4.81
C PHE A 28 2.94 -8.04 4.33
N MET A 29 3.43 -6.83 4.54
CA MET A 29 4.77 -6.43 4.12
C MET A 29 5.50 -5.66 5.20
N THR A 30 6.82 -5.78 5.21
CA THR A 30 7.72 -5.02 6.07
C THR A 30 9.11 -5.01 5.43
N GLY A 31 9.65 -3.80 5.24
CA GLY A 31 10.89 -3.61 4.48
C GLY A 31 10.71 -4.11 3.05
N THR A 32 11.52 -5.07 2.63
CA THR A 32 11.40 -5.72 1.32
C THR A 32 10.72 -7.09 1.38
N THR A 33 10.28 -7.51 2.57
CA THR A 33 9.59 -8.79 2.74
C THR A 33 8.11 -8.65 2.39
N ASN A 34 7.59 -9.66 1.71
CA ASN A 34 6.27 -9.67 1.11
C ASN A 34 5.59 -11.02 1.37
N HIS A 35 4.46 -11.00 2.06
CA HIS A 35 3.73 -12.19 2.48
C HIS A 35 2.27 -12.12 2.01
N ARG A 36 1.70 -13.29 1.72
CA ARG A 36 0.26 -13.49 1.64
C ARG A 36 -0.21 -14.36 2.78
N VAL A 37 -1.36 -14.02 3.34
CA VAL A 37 -2.00 -14.77 4.42
C VAL A 37 -3.44 -15.09 4.05
N HIS A 38 -3.83 -16.35 4.23
CA HIS A 38 -5.23 -16.75 4.13
C HIS A 38 -6.00 -16.26 5.37
N PRO A 39 -7.06 -15.44 5.21
CA PRO A 39 -7.76 -14.83 6.34
C PRO A 39 -8.41 -15.86 7.28
N ASP A 40 -9.00 -16.92 6.73
CA ASP A 40 -9.68 -17.96 7.54
C ASP A 40 -8.75 -18.94 8.24
N THR A 41 -7.64 -19.32 7.60
CA THR A 41 -6.76 -20.38 8.11
C THR A 41 -5.48 -19.85 8.74
N GLY A 42 -5.13 -18.59 8.49
CA GLY A 42 -3.85 -18.00 8.87
C GLY A 42 -2.65 -18.57 8.14
N ALA A 43 -2.88 -19.40 7.11
CA ALA A 43 -1.81 -20.02 6.32
C ALA A 43 -1.04 -18.94 5.54
N GLU A 44 0.28 -18.96 5.69
CA GLU A 44 1.18 -17.96 5.13
C GLU A 44 1.92 -18.47 3.90
N THR A 45 2.16 -17.57 2.96
CA THR A 45 3.04 -17.75 1.80
C THR A 45 3.99 -16.57 1.68
N VAL A 46 5.30 -16.88 1.70
CA VAL A 46 6.35 -15.90 1.45
C VAL A 46 6.44 -15.73 -0.07
N ASP A 47 6.20 -14.52 -0.54
CA ASP A 47 6.31 -14.15 -1.94
C ASP A 47 7.71 -13.61 -2.26
N GLY A 48 7.94 -13.21 -3.52
CA GLY A 48 9.19 -12.61 -3.95
C GLY A 48 9.54 -11.31 -3.21
N VAL A 49 10.84 -11.08 -3.04
CA VAL A 49 11.40 -9.89 -2.40
C VAL A 49 11.10 -8.65 -3.25
N LEU A 50 10.72 -7.56 -2.60
CA LEU A 50 10.42 -6.30 -3.30
C LEU A 50 11.65 -5.75 -4.02
N ALA A 51 11.54 -5.56 -5.33
CA ALA A 51 12.60 -5.02 -6.17
C ALA A 51 12.03 -4.30 -7.40
N PHE A 52 12.69 -3.21 -7.81
CA PHE A 52 12.36 -2.49 -9.05
C PHE A 52 12.69 -3.34 -10.28
N GLU A 53 11.80 -3.29 -11.30
CA GLU A 53 11.97 -4.04 -12.54
C GLU A 53 13.15 -3.57 -13.39
N ASP A 54 13.65 -4.43 -14.28
CA ASP A 54 14.85 -4.18 -15.09
C ASP A 54 14.78 -2.93 -15.98
N GLY A 55 13.57 -2.46 -16.31
CA GLY A 55 13.34 -1.27 -17.12
C GLY A 55 12.97 -0.02 -16.32
N ASP A 56 12.90 -0.11 -14.99
CA ASP A 56 12.58 1.03 -14.14
C ASP A 56 13.81 1.93 -13.92
N MET A 57 13.57 3.24 -13.75
CA MET A 57 14.65 4.18 -13.47
C MET A 57 15.32 3.96 -12.10
N HIS A 58 14.64 3.30 -11.17
CA HIS A 58 15.12 2.95 -9.83
C HIS A 58 15.64 1.51 -9.74
N LYS A 59 15.90 0.85 -10.87
CA LYS A 59 16.49 -0.49 -10.90
C LYS A 59 17.75 -0.56 -10.02
N GLY A 60 17.79 -1.55 -9.14
CA GLY A 60 18.93 -1.81 -8.25
C GLY A 60 18.93 -0.98 -6.97
N GLU A 61 18.06 0.02 -6.85
CA GLU A 61 17.81 0.68 -5.57
C GLU A 61 17.02 -0.24 -4.64
N THR A 62 17.28 -0.14 -3.34
CA THR A 62 16.49 -0.86 -2.33
C THR A 62 15.20 -0.08 -2.07
N PRO A 63 14.02 -0.65 -2.34
CA PRO A 63 12.76 0.04 -2.11
C PRO A 63 12.50 0.21 -0.61
N ASN A 64 11.87 1.33 -0.27
CA ASN A 64 11.44 1.67 1.09
C ASN A 64 9.92 1.81 1.11
N ILE A 65 9.25 0.67 0.96
CA ILE A 65 7.79 0.61 0.94
C ILE A 65 7.26 0.78 2.37
N VAL A 66 6.44 1.81 2.56
CA VAL A 66 5.92 2.21 3.87
C VAL A 66 4.40 2.13 3.98
N ALA A 67 3.69 2.03 2.86
CA ALA A 67 2.24 1.85 2.80
C ALA A 67 1.86 1.20 1.46
N ALA A 68 0.73 0.51 1.40
CA ALA A 68 0.21 -0.11 0.19
C ALA A 68 -1.30 -0.21 0.23
N ALA A 69 -1.91 -0.21 -0.96
CA ALA A 69 -3.35 -0.38 -1.12
C ALA A 69 -3.71 -1.11 -2.42
N TYR A 70 -4.81 -1.86 -2.42
CA TYR A 70 -5.41 -2.48 -3.60
C TYR A 70 -6.56 -1.63 -4.17
N THR A 71 -6.65 -1.54 -5.49
CA THR A 71 -7.86 -1.04 -6.16
C THR A 71 -9.00 -2.04 -6.07
N ASN A 72 -10.23 -1.54 -6.21
CA ASN A 72 -11.47 -2.34 -6.22
C ASN A 72 -11.66 -3.16 -4.95
N SER A 73 -11.24 -2.65 -3.78
CA SER A 73 -11.38 -3.29 -2.47
C SER A 73 -12.83 -3.33 -1.97
N ILE A 74 -13.76 -3.86 -2.78
CA ILE A 74 -15.19 -4.00 -2.48
C ILE A 74 -15.75 -5.29 -3.10
N GLY A 75 -16.48 -6.07 -2.30
CA GLY A 75 -17.15 -7.29 -2.77
C GLY A 75 -16.20 -8.32 -3.37
N LYS A 76 -16.53 -8.81 -4.58
CA LYS A 76 -15.74 -9.79 -5.35
C LYS A 76 -15.45 -9.22 -6.75
N PRO A 77 -14.52 -8.27 -6.88
CA PRO A 77 -14.24 -7.64 -8.17
C PRO A 77 -13.58 -8.64 -9.12
N GLU A 78 -13.57 -8.34 -10.43
CA GLU A 78 -12.90 -9.18 -11.43
C GLU A 78 -11.37 -9.09 -11.35
N LYS A 79 -10.85 -7.91 -10.99
CA LYS A 79 -9.42 -7.61 -10.91
C LYS A 79 -9.13 -6.55 -9.87
N THR A 80 -7.93 -6.63 -9.30
CA THR A 80 -7.35 -5.66 -8.38
C THR A 80 -5.95 -5.30 -8.88
N ALA A 81 -5.47 -4.11 -8.56
CA ALA A 81 -4.11 -3.68 -8.80
C ALA A 81 -3.52 -3.14 -7.50
N MET A 82 -2.26 -3.43 -7.25
CA MET A 82 -1.57 -3.06 -6.02
C MET A 82 -0.69 -1.84 -6.23
N TYR A 83 -0.82 -0.87 -5.33
CA TYR A 83 -0.03 0.35 -5.33
C TYR A 83 0.65 0.51 -3.98
N ASN A 84 1.87 1.03 -3.99
CA ASN A 84 2.71 1.24 -2.82
C ASN A 84 3.17 2.70 -2.74
N ILE A 85 3.54 3.11 -1.53
CA ILE A 85 4.25 4.36 -1.27
C ILE A 85 5.69 4.04 -0.92
N ASP A 86 6.63 4.60 -1.68
CA ASP A 86 8.05 4.55 -1.36
C ASP A 86 8.49 5.86 -0.68
N ALA A 87 8.97 5.77 0.56
CA ALA A 87 9.37 6.93 1.34
C ALA A 87 10.80 7.43 1.05
N THR A 88 11.65 6.62 0.40
CA THR A 88 13.00 7.07 0.01
C THR A 88 12.91 7.96 -1.22
N ILE A 89 12.18 7.52 -2.24
CA ILE A 89 12.02 8.31 -3.47
C ILE A 89 10.78 9.22 -3.43
N GLY A 90 9.89 9.09 -2.45
CA GLY A 90 8.72 9.95 -2.31
C GLY A 90 7.77 9.81 -3.51
N ALA A 91 7.46 8.58 -3.89
CA ALA A 91 6.73 8.26 -5.12
C ALA A 91 5.63 7.22 -4.90
N LEU A 92 4.63 7.28 -5.77
CA LEU A 92 3.68 6.20 -5.98
C LEU A 92 4.34 5.13 -6.85
N ILE A 93 4.24 3.87 -6.43
CA ILE A 93 4.80 2.70 -7.10
C ILE A 93 3.66 1.73 -7.41
N GLN A 94 3.66 1.11 -8.57
CA GLN A 94 2.84 -0.05 -8.85
C GLN A 94 3.62 -1.32 -8.54
N GLN A 95 3.02 -2.26 -7.81
CA GLN A 95 3.58 -3.61 -7.72
C GLN A 95 3.01 -4.43 -8.87
N THR A 96 3.70 -4.43 -10.00
CA THR A 96 3.22 -4.98 -11.28
C THR A 96 3.06 -6.50 -11.24
N LYS A 97 3.86 -7.18 -10.41
CA LYS A 97 3.74 -8.60 -10.12
C LYS A 97 3.77 -8.82 -8.60
N PRO A 98 2.60 -8.74 -7.92
CA PRO A 98 2.53 -8.79 -6.47
C PRO A 98 3.24 -9.99 -5.84
N ASN A 99 3.13 -11.18 -6.44
CA ASN A 99 3.72 -12.40 -5.87
C ASN A 99 5.22 -12.56 -6.19
N ASP A 100 5.72 -11.84 -7.20
CA ASP A 100 7.16 -11.82 -7.52
C ASP A 100 7.89 -10.67 -6.81
N GLY A 101 7.14 -9.73 -6.21
CA GLY A 101 7.68 -8.53 -5.58
C GLY A 101 8.12 -7.44 -6.56
N THR A 102 7.74 -7.54 -7.83
CA THR A 102 8.19 -6.61 -8.87
C THR A 102 7.53 -5.24 -8.74
N LEU A 103 8.35 -4.18 -8.70
CA LEU A 103 7.95 -2.79 -8.53
C LEU A 103 8.23 -1.96 -9.78
N LYS A 104 7.35 -1.01 -10.05
CA LYS A 104 7.50 0.01 -11.09
C LYS A 104 7.08 1.38 -10.56
N ALA A 105 7.96 2.37 -10.63
CA ALA A 105 7.65 3.73 -10.22
C ALA A 105 6.68 4.38 -11.21
N ILE A 106 5.65 5.04 -10.68
CA ILE A 106 4.66 5.79 -11.46
C ILE A 106 5.05 7.27 -11.51
N GLY A 107 5.28 7.87 -10.35
CA GLY A 107 5.64 9.28 -10.27
C GLY A 107 5.74 9.81 -8.85
N LYS A 108 6.34 10.99 -8.71
CA LYS A 108 6.57 11.65 -7.43
C LYS A 108 5.25 12.12 -6.82
N LEU A 109 5.16 12.04 -5.49
CA LEU A 109 4.02 12.55 -4.72
C LEU A 109 3.94 14.09 -4.73
N GLY A 110 5.06 14.76 -4.98
CA GLY A 110 5.12 16.23 -5.07
C GLY A 110 5.34 16.95 -3.73
N PHE A 111 5.67 16.21 -2.66
CA PHE A 111 5.98 16.80 -1.36
C PHE A 111 7.33 17.54 -1.38
N LYS A 112 7.40 18.68 -0.69
CA LYS A 112 8.65 19.46 -0.54
C LYS A 112 9.61 18.79 0.42
N ASP A 113 9.08 18.32 1.54
CA ASP A 113 9.81 17.63 2.59
C ASP A 113 9.37 16.16 2.65
N LYS A 114 10.18 15.31 3.28
CA LYS A 114 9.84 13.90 3.50
C LYS A 114 8.98 13.74 4.76
N PRO A 115 7.71 13.30 4.65
CA PRO A 115 6.90 12.91 5.80
C PRO A 115 7.59 11.87 6.69
N ALA A 116 7.30 11.96 8.00
CA ALA A 116 7.75 10.98 8.99
C ALA A 116 6.86 9.74 8.99
N THR A 117 5.57 9.89 8.67
CA THR A 117 4.63 8.78 8.55
C THR A 117 3.78 8.87 7.29
N TYR A 118 3.34 7.69 6.84
CA TYR A 118 2.50 7.51 5.67
C TYR A 118 1.43 6.47 6.01
N ALA A 119 0.22 6.66 5.52
CA ALA A 119 -0.86 5.67 5.53
C ALA A 119 -1.65 5.82 4.24
N PHE A 120 -1.94 4.71 3.57
CA PHE A 120 -2.47 4.74 2.22
C PHE A 120 -3.61 3.74 2.08
N ASP A 121 -4.70 4.17 1.46
CA ASP A 121 -5.84 3.31 1.16
C ASP A 121 -6.48 3.75 -0.17
N ILE A 122 -7.11 2.81 -0.87
CA ILE A 122 -7.82 3.05 -2.12
C ILE A 122 -9.27 2.62 -1.97
N GLN A 123 -10.16 3.61 -1.94
CA GLN A 123 -11.58 3.39 -1.93
C GLN A 123 -12.05 2.93 -3.31
N GLY A 124 -12.51 1.69 -3.42
CA GLY A 124 -13.27 1.19 -4.56
C GLY A 124 -14.77 1.43 -4.40
N THR A 125 -15.48 1.70 -5.50
CA THR A 125 -16.96 1.71 -5.55
C THR A 125 -17.49 0.57 -6.42
N GLU A 126 -18.76 0.20 -6.25
CA GLU A 126 -19.41 -0.82 -7.08
C GLU A 126 -19.40 -0.47 -8.58
N ALA A 127 -19.38 0.83 -8.91
CA ALA A 127 -19.24 1.32 -10.27
C ALA A 127 -17.81 1.21 -10.84
N GLY A 128 -16.86 0.62 -10.10
CA GLY A 128 -15.47 0.44 -10.50
C GLY A 128 -14.60 1.69 -10.39
N LYS A 129 -15.09 2.75 -9.73
CA LYS A 129 -14.29 3.96 -9.48
C LYS A 129 -13.34 3.71 -8.31
N ASN A 130 -12.10 4.17 -8.45
CA ASN A 130 -11.10 4.13 -7.39
C ASN A 130 -10.69 5.54 -6.99
N THR A 131 -10.64 5.80 -5.68
CA THR A 131 -10.12 7.05 -5.12
C THR A 131 -9.03 6.71 -4.11
N ALA A 132 -7.79 7.10 -4.42
CA ALA A 132 -6.65 6.84 -3.56
C ALA A 132 -6.47 7.98 -2.55
N TYR A 133 -6.37 7.63 -1.27
CA TYR A 133 -6.15 8.54 -0.17
C TYR A 133 -4.81 8.24 0.49
N LEU A 134 -4.05 9.29 0.80
CA LEU A 134 -2.77 9.22 1.47
C LEU A 134 -2.79 10.16 2.66
N ALA A 135 -2.65 9.65 3.87
CA ALA A 135 -2.23 10.46 5.00
C ALA A 135 -0.71 10.50 5.02
N ALA A 136 -0.15 11.70 4.94
CA ALA A 136 1.28 11.95 5.13
C ALA A 136 1.43 12.88 6.34
N ASN A 137 2.06 12.39 7.40
CA ASN A 137 1.93 12.95 8.76
C ASN A 137 0.43 13.13 9.13
N LYS A 138 0.02 14.35 9.48
CA LYS A 138 -1.36 14.73 9.81
C LYS A 138 -2.05 15.52 8.69
N MET A 139 -1.67 15.30 7.43
CA MET A 139 -2.32 15.89 6.27
C MET A 139 -2.87 14.78 5.36
N LEU A 140 -4.13 14.90 4.98
CA LEU A 140 -4.80 14.00 4.04
C LEU A 140 -4.66 14.53 2.62
N TYR A 141 -4.35 13.64 1.68
CA TYR A 141 -4.22 13.88 0.27
C TYR A 141 -5.08 12.90 -0.53
N THR A 142 -5.51 13.30 -1.73
CA THR A 142 -5.83 12.36 -2.80
C THR A 142 -4.57 12.12 -3.63
N VAL A 143 -4.41 10.90 -4.16
CA VAL A 143 -3.29 10.56 -5.04
C VAL A 143 -3.83 10.15 -6.41
N ASN A 144 -3.29 10.75 -7.46
CA ASN A 144 -3.59 10.33 -8.82
C ASN A 144 -2.81 9.04 -9.15
N LEU A 145 -3.51 7.93 -9.38
CA LEU A 145 -2.88 6.62 -9.60
C LEU A 145 -2.10 6.49 -10.92
N ASP A 146 -2.32 7.38 -11.88
CA ASP A 146 -1.64 7.36 -13.18
C ASP A 146 -0.37 8.19 -13.20
N THR A 147 -0.30 9.23 -12.35
CA THR A 147 0.81 10.22 -12.34
C THR A 147 1.59 10.23 -11.03
N GLY A 148 1.04 9.66 -9.97
CA GLY A 148 1.60 9.71 -8.62
C GLY A 148 1.41 11.03 -7.88
N ASN A 149 0.89 12.08 -8.51
CA ASN A 149 0.76 13.39 -7.87
C ASN A 149 -0.24 13.37 -6.71
N ALA A 150 0.18 13.85 -5.54
CA ALA A 150 -0.69 14.04 -4.39
C ALA A 150 -1.30 15.45 -4.37
N THR A 151 -2.60 15.55 -4.08
CA THR A 151 -3.35 16.81 -3.95
C THR A 151 -3.94 16.91 -2.56
N GLU A 152 -3.68 18.02 -1.88
CA GLU A 152 -4.13 18.25 -0.49
C GLU A 152 -5.66 18.24 -0.39
N VAL A 153 -6.17 17.54 0.64
CA VAL A 153 -7.59 17.51 0.99
C VAL A 153 -7.82 18.30 2.28
N GLY A 154 -7.00 18.06 3.30
CA GLY A 154 -7.09 18.78 4.56
C GLY A 154 -6.40 18.10 5.74
N ALA A 155 -6.23 18.85 6.83
CA ALA A 155 -5.53 18.37 8.01
C ALA A 155 -6.36 17.32 8.79
N ILE A 156 -5.68 16.27 9.24
CA ILE A 156 -6.20 15.28 10.17
C ILE A 156 -6.02 15.85 11.58
N THR A 157 -7.12 16.28 12.17
CA THR A 157 -7.15 16.90 13.50
C THR A 157 -7.66 15.92 14.56
N ARG A 158 -7.59 16.31 15.84
CA ARG A 158 -8.11 15.52 16.98
C ARG A 158 -7.42 14.18 17.22
N THR A 159 -6.16 14.08 16.78
CA THR A 159 -5.23 13.00 17.17
C THR A 159 -3.92 13.59 17.67
N ASP A 160 -3.50 13.15 18.85
CA ASP A 160 -2.22 13.55 19.43
C ASP A 160 -1.07 12.75 18.82
N LYS A 161 -1.36 11.55 18.29
CA LYS A 161 -0.38 10.65 17.68
C LYS A 161 -0.31 10.82 16.17
N GLU A 162 0.83 10.45 15.60
CA GLU A 162 0.98 10.34 14.14
C GLU A 162 0.08 9.25 13.57
N VAL A 163 -0.44 9.50 12.37
CA VAL A 163 -1.24 8.54 11.61
C VAL A 163 -0.30 7.52 10.99
N ARG A 164 -0.58 6.23 11.24
CA ARG A 164 0.20 5.10 10.72
C ARG A 164 -0.60 4.21 9.78
N ASP A 165 -1.92 4.29 9.83
CA ASP A 165 -2.83 3.54 8.99
C ASP A 165 -4.14 4.30 8.79
N ILE A 166 -4.81 4.06 7.67
CA ILE A 166 -6.13 4.61 7.33
C ILE A 166 -6.93 3.55 6.60
N ALA A 167 -8.26 3.58 6.78
CA ALA A 167 -9.19 2.80 5.97
C ALA A 167 -10.38 3.68 5.64
N VAL A 168 -10.84 3.65 4.39
CA VAL A 168 -12.02 4.37 3.93
C VAL A 168 -13.23 3.49 4.15
N LEU A 169 -14.07 3.87 5.10
CA LEU A 169 -15.38 3.29 5.30
C LEU A 169 -16.37 3.93 4.31
N PRO A 170 -16.98 3.18 3.38
CA PRO A 170 -18.05 3.71 2.54
C PRO A 170 -19.25 4.15 3.40
N GLU A 171 -20.01 5.14 2.93
CA GLU A 171 -21.31 5.43 3.53
C GLU A 171 -22.20 4.18 3.48
N MET A 172 -22.83 3.86 4.62
CA MET A 172 -23.75 2.74 4.78
C MET A 172 -25.13 3.06 4.26
#